data_AF-A0A959I4X6-F1
#
_entry.id   AF-A0A959I4X6-F1
#
_cell.length_a   1.000
_cell.length_b   1.000
_cell.length_c   1.000
_cell.angle_alpha   90.00
_cell.angle_beta   90.00
_cell.angle_gamma   90.00
#
_symmetry.space_group_name_H-M   'P 1'
#
loop_
_entity.id
_entity.type
_entity.pdbx_description
1 polymer ?
#
loop_
_entity_poly.entity_id
_entity_poly.type
_entity_poly.pdbx_seq_one_letter_code
_entity_poly.pdbx_strand_id
1 'polypeptide(L)'
;MKIDTFKIERYFAEYELKAKYLLSNSDCDGFSLDYILERADSPEKKLWDNLKFNYTEPQGLPQLRETIAAEYRTIGPENVVVLSPGEANFTFMNLVLKPGDHIICMW
;
A
#
# COMPACT_ATOMS: atom_id res chain seq x y z
N MET A 1 22.63 4.63 7.13
CA MET A 1 22.39 3.19 7.32
C MET A 1 22.85 2.46 6.06
N LYS A 2 23.67 1.42 6.20
CA LYS A 2 24.04 0.57 5.07
C LYS A 2 23.08 -0.63 5.10
N ILE A 3 22.03 -0.58 4.28
CA ILE A 3 21.05 -1.67 4.18
C ILE A 3 21.56 -2.68 3.17
N ASP A 4 21.48 -3.96 3.50
CA ASP A 4 21.79 -5.04 2.56
C ASP A 4 20.82 -5.05 1.38
N THR A 5 21.24 -5.67 0.29
CA THR A 5 20.41 -5.79 -0.92
C THR A 5 19.17 -6.62 -0.66
N PHE A 6 18.00 -6.13 -1.07
CA PHE A 6 16.73 -6.85 -0.99
C PHE A 6 16.65 -7.90 -2.10
N LYS A 7 17.05 -9.13 -1.77
CA LYS A 7 17.32 -10.21 -2.75
C LYS A 7 16.14 -10.53 -3.66
N ILE A 8 14.92 -10.55 -3.11
CA ILE A 8 13.72 -10.90 -3.90
C ILE A 8 13.43 -9.83 -4.96
N GLU A 9 13.65 -8.56 -4.66
CA GLU A 9 13.44 -7.48 -5.63
C GLU A 9 14.52 -7.46 -6.71
N ARG A 10 15.77 -7.84 -6.39
CA ARG A 10 16.80 -8.10 -7.40
C ARG A 10 16.47 -9.29 -8.31
N TYR A 11 15.89 -10.34 -7.74
CA TYR A 11 15.42 -11.50 -8.50
C TYR A 11 14.32 -11.07 -9.49
N PHE A 12 13.27 -10.38 -9.04
CA PHE A 12 12.21 -9.92 -9.94
C PHE A 12 12.73 -8.92 -10.99
N ALA A 13 13.61 -7.98 -10.61
CA ALA A 13 14.23 -7.07 -11.57
C ALA A 13 14.98 -7.80 -12.72
N GLU A 14 15.51 -8.99 -12.45
CA GLU A 14 16.18 -9.80 -13.48
C GLU A 14 15.20 -10.62 -14.32
N TYR A 15 14.18 -11.24 -13.70
CA TYR A 15 13.41 -12.32 -14.33
C TYR A 15 11.95 -11.99 -14.65
N GLU A 16 11.32 -11.02 -13.98
CA GLU A 16 9.87 -10.78 -14.03
C GLU A 16 9.33 -10.63 -15.44
N LEU A 17 10.00 -9.80 -16.26
CA LEU A 17 9.60 -9.52 -17.65
C LEU A 17 10.25 -10.47 -18.68
N LYS A 18 11.07 -11.42 -18.24
CA LYS A 18 11.78 -12.37 -19.11
C LYS A 18 11.20 -13.78 -19.02
N ALA A 19 10.61 -14.15 -17.88
CA ALA A 19 10.03 -15.46 -17.69
C ALA A 19 8.79 -15.65 -18.57
N LYS A 20 8.73 -16.78 -19.28
CA LYS A 20 7.54 -17.12 -20.10
C LYS A 20 6.30 -17.36 -19.23
N TYR A 21 6.51 -17.94 -18.05
CA TYR A 21 5.46 -18.20 -17.07
C TYR A 21 5.96 -17.70 -15.71
N LEU A 22 5.37 -16.63 -15.22
CA LEU A 22 5.69 -16.07 -13.90
C LEU A 22 4.77 -16.74 -12.87
N LEU A 23 5.34 -17.65 -12.07
CA LEU A 23 4.62 -18.42 -11.03
C LEU A 23 5.20 -18.18 -9.63
N SER A 24 6.05 -17.17 -9.49
CA SER A 24 6.77 -16.87 -8.24
C SER A 24 6.22 -15.65 -7.50
N ASN A 25 5.28 -14.92 -8.09
CA ASN A 25 4.66 -13.75 -7.50
C ASN A 25 3.60 -14.15 -6.46
N SER A 26 3.42 -13.28 -5.45
CA SER A 26 2.44 -13.48 -4.37
C SER A 26 1.18 -12.62 -4.52
N ASP A 27 1.16 -11.74 -5.52
CA ASP A 27 0.04 -10.87 -5.85
C ASP A 27 -0.88 -11.50 -6.91
N CYS A 28 -2.04 -10.88 -7.08
CA CYS A 28 -2.94 -11.16 -8.19
C CYS A 28 -2.57 -10.27 -9.38
N ASP A 29 -2.92 -10.71 -10.59
CA ASP A 29 -2.78 -9.88 -11.78
C ASP A 29 -3.60 -8.58 -11.65
N GLY A 30 -3.06 -7.50 -12.21
CA GLY A 30 -3.65 -6.17 -12.11
C GLY A 30 -4.93 -6.04 -12.93
N PHE A 31 -5.91 -5.31 -12.39
CA PHE A 31 -7.06 -4.88 -13.19
C PHE A 31 -6.71 -3.63 -14.00
N SER A 32 -7.28 -3.53 -15.21
CA SER A 32 -7.22 -2.27 -15.97
C SER A 32 -7.98 -1.16 -15.24
N LEU A 33 -7.57 0.09 -15.45
CA LEU A 33 -8.25 1.24 -14.86
C LEU A 33 -9.74 1.29 -15.27
N ASP A 34 -10.04 1.07 -16.55
CA ASP A 34 -11.42 1.08 -17.06
C ASP A 34 -12.28 0.03 -16.36
N TYR A 35 -11.76 -1.19 -16.17
CA TYR A 35 -12.44 -2.24 -15.43
C TYR A 35 -12.78 -1.82 -13.99
N ILE A 36 -11.91 -1.07 -13.32
CA ILE A 36 -12.15 -0.54 -11.97
C ILE A 36 -13.23 0.54 -12.03
N LEU A 37 -13.10 1.52 -12.92
CA LEU A 37 -14.03 2.66 -13.03
C LEU A 37 -15.43 2.27 -13.50
N GLU A 38 -15.59 1.17 -14.23
CA GLU A 38 -16.89 0.60 -14.59
C GLU A 38 -17.69 0.08 -13.38
N ARG A 39 -17.00 -0.24 -12.29
CA ARG A 39 -17.61 -0.74 -11.03
C ARG A 39 -17.85 0.36 -10.01
N ALA A 40 -17.27 1.54 -10.25
CA ALA A 40 -17.43 2.68 -9.37
C ALA A 40 -18.89 3.17 -9.39
N ASP A 41 -19.38 3.60 -8.23
CA ASP A 41 -20.66 4.26 -8.14
C ASP A 41 -20.62 5.68 -8.73
N SER A 42 -21.78 6.35 -8.80
CA SER A 42 -21.86 7.70 -9.39
C SER A 42 -21.05 8.75 -8.61
N PRO A 43 -21.07 8.78 -7.26
CA PRO A 43 -20.14 9.59 -6.47
C PRO A 43 -18.65 9.34 -6.75
N GLU A 44 -18.20 8.09 -6.73
CA GLU A 44 -16.81 7.70 -6.95
C GLU A 44 -16.32 8.10 -8.34
N LYS A 45 -17.16 7.87 -9.36
CA LYS A 45 -16.84 8.30 -10.73
C LYS A 45 -16.68 9.81 -10.85
N LYS A 46 -17.50 10.59 -10.15
CA LYS A 46 -17.35 12.05 -10.12
C LYS A 46 -16.05 12.49 -9.44
N LEU A 47 -15.57 11.77 -8.42
CA LEU A 47 -14.25 12.06 -7.82
C LEU A 47 -13.13 11.87 -8.85
N TRP A 48 -13.20 10.80 -9.64
CA TRP A 48 -12.24 10.54 -10.71
C TRP A 48 -12.27 11.60 -11.81
N ASP A 49 -13.46 11.90 -12.34
CA ASP A 49 -13.64 12.87 -13.43
C ASP A 49 -13.23 14.30 -13.04
N ASN A 50 -13.23 14.61 -11.74
CA ASN A 50 -12.87 15.92 -11.20
C ASN A 50 -11.58 15.89 -10.36
N LEU A 51 -10.72 14.88 -10.57
CA LEU A 51 -9.47 14.72 -9.83
C LEU A 51 -8.60 15.98 -9.94
N LYS A 52 -8.07 16.44 -8.80
CA LYS A 52 -7.14 17.56 -8.71
C LYS A 52 -5.80 17.08 -8.16
N PHE A 53 -4.71 17.49 -8.82
CA PHE A 53 -3.36 17.17 -8.39
C PHE A 53 -2.86 18.19 -7.36
N ASN A 54 -3.26 18.01 -6.10
CA ASN A 54 -2.84 18.82 -4.96
C ASN A 54 -2.51 17.93 -3.76
N TYR A 55 -2.00 18.54 -2.69
CA TYR A 55 -1.83 17.83 -1.42
C TYR A 55 -3.19 17.45 -0.84
N THR A 56 -3.31 16.20 -0.40
CA THR A 56 -4.47 15.70 0.34
C THR A 56 -4.25 15.85 1.85
N GLU A 57 -5.21 15.38 2.65
CA GLU A 57 -5.04 15.32 4.10
C GLU A 57 -3.84 14.43 4.49
N PRO A 58 -3.02 14.83 5.48
CA PRO A 58 -1.79 14.12 5.84
C PRO A 58 -1.99 12.65 6.24
N GLN A 59 -3.16 12.31 6.80
CA GLN A 59 -3.49 10.94 7.21
C GLN A 59 -4.20 10.12 6.12
N GLY A 60 -4.54 10.74 4.98
CA GLY A 60 -5.36 10.16 3.92
C GLY A 60 -6.77 10.75 3.87
N LEU A 61 -7.43 10.58 2.72
CA LEU A 61 -8.79 11.05 2.47
C LEU A 61 -9.76 10.48 3.54
N PRO A 62 -10.61 11.30 4.20
CA PRO A 62 -11.49 10.82 5.28
C PRO A 62 -12.39 9.65 4.86
N GLN A 63 -13.00 9.73 3.68
CA GLN A 63 -13.84 8.66 3.14
C GLN A 63 -13.07 7.34 3.00
N LEU A 64 -11.83 7.39 2.51
CA LEU A 64 -11.00 6.20 2.38
C LEU A 64 -10.65 5.60 3.75
N ARG A 65 -10.37 6.44 4.75
CA ARG A 65 -10.08 5.99 6.12
C ARG A 65 -11.29 5.33 6.77
N GLU A 66 -12.48 5.87 6.57
CA GLU A 66 -13.75 5.27 7.02
C GLU A 66 -13.99 3.92 6.35
N THR A 67 -13.81 3.82 5.03
CA THR A 67 -13.95 2.56 4.28
C THR A 67 -12.95 1.51 4.79
N ILE A 68 -11.67 1.87 4.96
CA ILE A 68 -10.67 0.95 5.50
C ILE A 68 -11.04 0.49 6.90
N ALA A 69 -11.44 1.41 7.78
CA ALA A 69 -11.81 1.07 9.16
C ALA A 69 -13.00 0.10 9.23
N ALA A 70 -13.97 0.21 8.32
CA ALA A 70 -15.14 -0.66 8.25
C ALA A 70 -14.80 -2.15 7.97
N GLU A 71 -13.64 -2.43 7.38
CA GLU A 71 -13.14 -3.80 7.17
C GLU A 71 -12.65 -4.47 8.47
N TYR A 72 -12.50 -3.70 9.55
CA TYR A 72 -12.02 -4.15 10.85
C TYR A 72 -13.10 -4.01 11.92
N ARG A 73 -13.18 -4.97 12.84
CA ARG A 73 -14.20 -4.96 13.91
C ARG A 73 -13.92 -3.97 15.03
N THR A 74 -12.66 -3.58 15.22
CA THR A 74 -12.19 -2.88 16.43
C THR A 74 -11.37 -1.63 16.12
N ILE A 75 -11.24 -1.24 14.85
CA ILE A 75 -10.43 -0.10 14.42
C ILE A 75 -11.37 1.00 13.95
N GLY A 76 -11.29 2.17 14.58
CA GLY A 76 -11.97 3.38 14.11
C GLY A 76 -11.12 4.14 13.08
N PRO A 77 -11.73 5.00 12.24
CA PRO A 77 -11.02 5.77 11.21
C PRO A 77 -9.90 6.66 11.77
N GLU A 78 -10.03 7.13 13.00
CA GLU A 78 -9.01 7.91 13.73
C GLU A 78 -7.69 7.13 13.91
N ASN A 79 -7.74 5.80 13.88
CA ASN A 79 -6.60 4.90 13.99
C ASN A 79 -6.04 4.44 12.63
N VAL A 80 -6.58 4.96 11.52
CA VAL A 80 -6.13 4.64 10.15
C VAL A 80 -5.25 5.76 9.60
N VAL A 81 -4.08 5.40 9.07
CA VAL A 81 -3.20 6.29 8.29
C VAL A 81 -2.94 5.64 6.94
N VAL A 82 -3.26 6.33 5.85
CA VAL A 82 -3.10 5.83 4.48
C VAL A 82 -1.68 6.13 3.99
N LEU A 83 -0.95 5.09 3.60
CA LEU A 83 0.45 5.15 3.16
C LEU A 83 0.63 4.21 1.97
N SER A 84 1.73 4.37 1.23
CA SER A 84 2.17 3.31 0.32
C SER A 84 2.70 2.09 1.11
N PRO A 85 2.58 0.85 0.60
CA PRO A 85 2.89 -0.34 1.40
C PRO A 85 4.31 -0.36 2.00
N GLY A 86 5.33 -0.03 1.20
CA GLY A 86 6.72 0.02 1.67
C GLY A 86 7.00 1.17 2.65
N GLU A 87 6.31 2.29 2.49
CA GLU A 87 6.41 3.47 3.36
C GLU A 87 5.85 3.20 4.75
N ALA A 88 4.78 2.43 4.88
CA ALA A 88 4.21 2.06 6.17
C ALA A 88 5.23 1.32 7.05
N ASN A 89 5.88 0.29 6.47
CA ASN A 89 6.92 -0.47 7.16
C ASN A 89 8.11 0.43 7.53
N PHE A 90 8.60 1.24 6.60
CA PHE A 90 9.71 2.14 6.85
C PHE A 90 9.39 3.15 7.97
N THR A 91 8.21 3.77 7.91
CA THR A 91 7.75 4.75 8.91
C THR A 91 7.64 4.13 10.30
N PHE A 92 7.01 2.95 10.41
CA PHE A 92 6.91 2.23 11.68
C PHE A 92 8.30 1.95 12.27
N MET A 93 9.19 1.37 11.47
CA MET A 93 10.54 0.99 11.93
C MET A 93 11.38 2.19 12.38
N ASN A 94 11.16 3.38 11.81
CA ASN A 94 11.94 4.59 12.15
C ASN A 94 11.31 5.42 13.28
N LEU A 95 10.00 5.37 13.47
CA LEU A 95 9.31 6.21 14.46
C LEU A 95 9.00 5.49 15.77
N VAL A 96 8.73 4.19 15.72
CA VAL A 96 8.31 3.42 16.90
C VAL A 96 9.51 2.85 17.65
N LEU A 97 10.55 2.43 16.92
CA LEU A 97 11.70 1.75 17.48
C LEU A 97 12.80 2.71 17.92
N LYS A 98 13.53 2.34 18.98
CA LYS A 98 14.68 3.07 19.52
C LYS A 98 15.90 2.17 19.68
N PRO A 99 17.12 2.73 19.70
CA PRO A 99 18.32 1.96 20.02
C PRO A 99 18.19 1.26 21.39
N GLY A 100 18.39 -0.06 21.41
CA GLY A 100 18.27 -0.89 22.61
C GLY A 100 16.96 -1.66 22.72
N ASP A 101 15.97 -1.38 21.88
CA ASP A 101 14.73 -2.17 21.83
C ASP A 101 15.01 -3.59 21.35
N HIS A 102 14.36 -4.57 21.99
CA HIS A 102 14.37 -5.97 21.56
C HIS A 102 13.15 -6.26 20.69
N ILE A 103 13.39 -6.74 19.46
CA ILE A 103 12.36 -6.97 18.46
C ILE A 103 12.38 -8.45 18.08
N ILE A 104 11.20 -9.04 17.95
CA ILE A 104 11.01 -10.41 17.46
C ILE A 104 10.51 -10.31 16.01
N CYS A 105 11.25 -10.92 15.09
CA CYS A 105 10.86 -11.00 13.69
C CYS A 105 10.52 -12.45 13.32
N MET A 106 9.46 -12.64 12.54
CA MET A 106 9.20 -13.93 11.90
C MET A 106 10.07 -14.04 10.64
N TRP A 107 10.55 -15.25 10.36
CA TRP A 107 11.40 -15.58 9.23
C TRP A 107 10.70 -16.60 8.32
#